data_AF-A0A416JEC4-F1
#
_entry.id   AF-A0A416JEC4-F1
#
_cell.length_a   1.000
_cell.length_b   1.000
_cell.length_c   1.000
_cell.angle_alpha   90.00
_cell.angle_beta   90.00
_cell.angle_gamma   90.00
#
_symmetry.space_group_name_H-M   'P 1'
#
loop_
_entity.id
_entity.type
_entity.pdbx_description
1 polymer ?
#
loop_
_entity_poly.entity_id
_entity_poly.type
_entity_poly.pdbx_seq_one_letter_code
_entity_poly.pdbx_strand_id
1 'polypeptide(L)'
;MARSMKEVHTINYYPINEGAARRAKEMNSFSDYKEGSATAEYRAMVDKAAAIAEQQKSRVDPMYHEKIDHLLDTYARKLAENMNQGFAIDARVPSVMIAGPANFPVGKKEKQNRARDSNMEEWRYIQGLLDKIRSTGMGGISADDPAAIEKLQKKLDGLERSQLIMKEVNAYYRKHG
;
A
#
# COMPACT_ATOMS: atom_id res chain seq x y z
N MET A 1 -21.71 -21.20 -21.20
CA MET A 1 -20.73 -21.00 -20.13
C MET A 1 -20.01 -19.67 -20.38
N ALA A 2 -20.48 -18.58 -19.77
CA ALA A 2 -19.85 -17.28 -19.89
C ALA A 2 -18.65 -17.23 -18.94
N ARG A 3 -17.44 -17.14 -19.50
CA ARG A 3 -16.22 -16.86 -18.72
C ARG A 3 -16.40 -15.49 -18.08
N SER A 4 -16.49 -15.47 -16.75
CA SER A 4 -16.35 -14.27 -15.93
C SER A 4 -15.03 -13.61 -16.31
N MET A 5 -15.11 -12.49 -17.04
CA MET A 5 -13.99 -11.59 -17.25
C MET A 5 -13.73 -10.97 -15.87
N LYS A 6 -12.77 -11.52 -15.12
CA LYS A 6 -12.18 -10.80 -13.99
C LYS A 6 -11.70 -9.47 -14.56
N GLU A 7 -12.31 -8.36 -14.15
CA GLU A 7 -11.77 -7.02 -14.41
C GLU A 7 -10.34 -7.01 -13.90
N VAL A 8 -9.39 -7.03 -14.84
CA VAL A 8 -7.98 -6.87 -14.54
C VAL A 8 -7.82 -5.40 -14.17
N HIS A 9 -7.85 -5.13 -12.86
CA HIS A 9 -7.64 -3.77 -12.36
C HIS A 9 -6.24 -3.33 -12.76
N THR A 10 -6.16 -2.25 -13.53
CA THR A 10 -4.90 -1.68 -14.01
C THR A 10 -4.21 -0.97 -12.85
N ILE A 11 -3.16 -1.57 -12.33
CA ILE A 11 -2.27 -0.94 -11.35
C ILE A 11 -1.60 0.25 -12.04
N ASN A 12 -1.80 1.45 -11.51
CA ASN A 12 -1.10 2.64 -11.97
C ASN A 12 0.30 2.70 -11.35
N TYR A 13 1.33 2.52 -12.18
CA TYR A 13 2.71 2.71 -11.75
C TYR A 13 3.16 4.14 -12.04
N TYR A 14 3.83 4.74 -11.06
CA TYR A 14 4.36 6.09 -11.15
C TYR A 14 5.87 6.06 -11.44
N PRO A 15 6.41 7.08 -12.13
CA PRO A 15 7.80 7.08 -12.57
C PRO A 15 8.78 7.23 -11.38
N ILE A 16 9.84 6.43 -11.41
CA ILE A 16 10.99 6.52 -10.50
C ILE A 16 12.17 7.19 -11.21
N ASN A 17 12.83 8.10 -10.50
CA ASN A 17 14.01 8.79 -10.99
C ASN A 17 15.26 7.95 -10.75
N GLU A 18 15.52 7.01 -11.67
CA GLU A 18 16.70 6.14 -11.68
C GLU A 18 18.02 6.94 -11.68
N GLY A 19 18.08 8.09 -12.35
CA GLY A 19 19.27 8.95 -12.35
C GLY A 19 19.56 9.54 -10.97
N ALA A 20 18.53 9.94 -10.22
CA ALA A 20 18.67 10.36 -8.84
C ALA A 20 19.06 9.19 -7.93
N ALA A 21 18.48 8.00 -8.14
CA ALA A 21 18.81 6.80 -7.37
C ALA A 21 20.27 6.38 -7.57
N ARG A 22 20.78 6.43 -8.81
CA ARG A 22 22.19 6.19 -9.14
C ARG A 22 23.12 7.15 -8.41
N ARG A 23 22.86 8.46 -8.49
CA ARG A 23 23.65 9.47 -7.77
C ARG A 23 23.60 9.27 -6.27
N ALA A 24 22.43 8.95 -5.71
CA ALA A 24 22.31 8.64 -4.30
C ALA A 24 23.19 7.44 -3.90
N LYS A 25 23.23 6.39 -4.72
CA LYS A 25 24.07 5.21 -4.51
C LYS A 25 25.57 5.57 -4.51
N GLU A 26 26.04 6.27 -5.53
CA GLU A 26 27.43 6.71 -5.68
C GLU A 26 27.88 7.59 -4.50
N MET A 27 26.98 8.44 -4.00
CA MET A 27 27.26 9.33 -2.87
C MET A 27 27.33 8.60 -1.53
N ASN A 28 26.79 7.38 -1.41
CA ASN A 28 26.71 6.66 -0.14
C ASN A 28 27.48 5.34 -0.12
N SER A 29 27.89 4.79 -1.28
CA SER A 29 28.51 3.46 -1.40
C SER A 29 29.54 3.40 -2.54
N PHE A 30 30.59 2.60 -2.35
CA PHE A 30 31.56 2.27 -3.40
C PHE A 30 31.08 1.17 -4.36
N SER A 31 29.94 0.56 -4.08
CA SER A 31 29.38 -0.49 -4.94
C SER A 31 28.60 0.08 -6.11
N ASP A 32 28.72 -0.57 -7.26
CA ASP A 32 28.05 -0.16 -8.49
C ASP A 32 26.53 -0.16 -8.34
N TYR A 33 25.90 0.81 -9.00
CA TYR A 33 24.45 0.88 -9.11
C TYR A 33 23.96 -0.05 -10.23
N LYS A 34 22.98 -0.89 -9.92
CA LYS A 34 22.30 -1.71 -10.93
C LYS A 34 21.14 -0.92 -11.53
N GLU A 35 21.23 -0.64 -12.82
CA GLU A 35 20.20 0.10 -13.54
C GLU A 35 18.83 -0.58 -13.47
N GLY A 36 17.79 0.21 -13.20
CA GLY A 36 16.41 -0.26 -13.05
C GLY A 36 16.11 -0.86 -11.68
N SER A 37 17.08 -0.93 -10.75
CA SER A 37 16.85 -1.57 -9.45
C SER A 37 15.87 -0.80 -8.59
N ALA A 38 15.88 0.54 -8.63
CA ALA A 38 14.96 1.36 -7.83
C ALA A 38 13.52 1.24 -8.36
N THR A 39 13.35 1.22 -9.68
CA THR A 39 12.05 1.01 -10.33
C THR A 39 11.53 -0.39 -10.03
N ALA A 40 12.39 -1.41 -10.07
CA ALA A 40 12.02 -2.78 -9.72
C ALA A 40 11.59 -2.91 -8.25
N GLU A 41 12.32 -2.26 -7.33
CA GLU A 41 11.96 -2.22 -5.91
C GLU A 41 10.61 -1.54 -5.68
N TYR A 42 10.40 -0.37 -6.29
CA TYR A 42 9.12 0.34 -6.26
C TYR A 42 7.97 -0.55 -6.75
N ARG A 43 8.12 -1.14 -7.94
CA ARG A 43 7.10 -2.04 -8.52
C ARG A 43 6.79 -3.20 -7.60
N ALA A 44 7.82 -3.85 -7.03
CA ALA A 44 7.62 -4.95 -6.10
C ALA A 44 6.84 -4.55 -4.84
N MET A 45 7.00 -3.33 -4.34
CA MET A 45 6.20 -2.82 -3.22
C MET A 45 4.75 -2.55 -3.63
N VAL A 46 4.53 -1.95 -4.80
CA VAL A 46 3.18 -1.71 -5.35
C VAL A 46 2.46 -3.03 -5.65
N ASP A 47 3.15 -4.03 -6.20
CA ASP A 47 2.58 -5.34 -6.49
C ASP A 47 2.14 -6.05 -5.20
N LYS A 48 2.93 -5.94 -4.13
CA LYS A 48 2.52 -6.43 -2.80
C LYS A 48 1.30 -5.69 -2.28
N ALA A 49 1.23 -4.37 -2.46
CA ALA A 49 0.06 -3.58 -2.05
C ALA A 49 -1.19 -3.97 -2.85
N ALA A 50 -1.04 -4.23 -4.15
CA ALA A 50 -2.12 -4.68 -5.02
C ALA A 50 -2.63 -6.07 -4.59
N ALA A 51 -1.74 -6.99 -4.22
CA ALA A 51 -2.14 -8.29 -3.69
C ALA A 51 -2.95 -8.16 -2.39
N ILE A 52 -2.58 -7.22 -1.50
CA ILE A 52 -3.34 -6.91 -0.28
C ILE A 52 -4.72 -6.34 -0.63
N ALA A 53 -4.80 -5.43 -1.61
CA ALA A 53 -6.04 -4.85 -2.07
C ALA A 53 -7.00 -5.91 -2.64
N GLU A 54 -6.50 -6.80 -3.51
CA GLU A 54 -7.28 -7.89 -4.09
C GLU A 54 -7.78 -8.88 -3.02
N GLN A 55 -6.92 -9.23 -2.06
CA GLN A 55 -7.32 -10.06 -0.91
C GLN A 55 -8.42 -9.38 -0.09
N GLN A 56 -8.38 -8.06 0.05
CA GLN A 56 -9.42 -7.34 0.78
C GLN A 56 -10.72 -7.28 -0.01
N LYS A 57 -10.67 -6.98 -1.30
CA LYS A 57 -11.85 -6.96 -2.19
C LYS A 57 -12.60 -8.30 -2.19
N SER A 58 -11.89 -9.43 -2.12
CA SER A 58 -12.54 -10.74 -2.04
C SER A 58 -13.30 -10.99 -0.74
N ARG A 59 -13.08 -10.18 0.30
CA ARG A 59 -13.69 -10.31 1.63
C ARG A 59 -14.80 -9.31 1.90
N VAL A 60 -14.87 -8.23 1.12
CA VAL A 60 -15.79 -7.11 1.35
C VAL A 60 -16.76 -6.93 0.19
N ASP A 61 -17.88 -6.26 0.49
CA ASP A 61 -18.90 -5.93 -0.51
C ASP A 61 -18.30 -5.10 -1.67
N PRO A 62 -18.73 -5.32 -2.93
CA PRO A 62 -18.28 -4.57 -4.11
C PRO A 62 -18.29 -3.05 -3.97
N MET A 63 -19.20 -2.49 -3.17
CA MET A 63 -19.27 -1.06 -2.89
C MET A 63 -17.97 -0.47 -2.29
N TYR A 64 -17.14 -1.29 -1.64
CA TYR A 64 -15.86 -0.83 -1.09
C TYR A 64 -14.69 -0.95 -2.07
N HIS A 65 -14.87 -1.60 -3.22
CA HIS A 65 -13.79 -1.89 -4.16
C HIS A 65 -13.17 -0.60 -4.71
N GLU A 66 -13.99 0.36 -5.15
CA GLU A 66 -13.52 1.66 -5.65
C GLU A 66 -12.70 2.43 -4.59
N LYS A 67 -13.11 2.38 -3.32
CA LYS A 67 -12.35 3.00 -2.22
C LYS A 67 -11.01 2.30 -2.00
N ILE A 68 -10.98 0.97 -2.09
CA ILE A 68 -9.74 0.20 -1.99
C ILE A 68 -8.80 0.55 -3.15
N ASP A 69 -9.33 0.69 -4.35
CA ASP A 69 -8.55 1.08 -5.54
C ASP A 69 -7.97 2.48 -5.42
N HIS A 70 -8.77 3.44 -4.98
CA HIS A 70 -8.29 4.79 -4.72
C HIS A 70 -7.17 4.82 -3.66
N LEU A 71 -7.29 4.00 -2.60
CA LEU A 71 -6.23 3.88 -1.58
C LEU A 71 -4.96 3.26 -2.16
N LEU A 72 -5.08 2.25 -3.02
CA LEU A 72 -3.96 1.62 -3.70
C LEU A 72 -3.25 2.60 -4.65
N ASP A 73 -4.00 3.36 -5.45
CA ASP A 73 -3.44 4.38 -6.33
C ASP A 73 -2.73 5.49 -5.53
N THR A 74 -3.37 5.97 -4.45
CA THR A 74 -2.75 6.95 -3.55
C THR A 74 -1.45 6.43 -2.94
N TYR A 75 -1.43 5.16 -2.53
CA TYR A 75 -0.22 4.50 -2.05
C TYR A 75 0.87 4.47 -3.11
N ALA A 76 0.56 4.01 -4.33
CA ALA A 76 1.51 3.89 -5.42
C ALA A 76 2.12 5.24 -5.81
N ARG A 77 1.30 6.29 -5.86
CA ARG A 77 1.74 7.66 -6.17
C ARG A 77 2.65 8.21 -5.09
N LYS A 78 2.20 8.19 -3.83
CA LYS A 78 2.96 8.74 -2.70
C LYS A 78 4.26 7.98 -2.46
N LEU A 79 4.26 6.65 -2.66
CA LEU A 79 5.48 5.86 -2.54
C LEU A 79 6.52 6.29 -3.58
N ALA A 80 6.13 6.50 -4.83
CA ALA A 80 7.06 6.98 -5.86
C ALA A 80 7.58 8.39 -5.55
N GLU A 81 6.70 9.31 -5.14
CA GLU A 81 7.08 10.67 -4.70
C GLU A 81 8.11 10.62 -3.55
N ASN A 82 7.83 9.83 -2.51
CA ASN A 82 8.69 9.68 -1.33
C ASN A 82 10.04 9.01 -1.65
N MET A 83 10.06 7.99 -2.50
CA MET A 83 11.31 7.35 -2.94
C MET A 83 12.18 8.33 -3.75
N ASN A 84 11.57 9.04 -4.71
CA ASN A 84 12.26 10.05 -5.52
C ASN A 84 12.82 11.19 -4.66
N GLN A 85 12.06 11.64 -3.67
CA GLN A 85 12.50 12.62 -2.69
C GLN A 85 13.64 12.08 -1.82
N GLY A 86 13.56 10.82 -1.38
CA GLY A 86 14.63 10.13 -0.65
C GLY A 86 15.94 10.11 -1.44
N PHE A 87 15.90 9.71 -2.73
CA PHE A 87 17.08 9.74 -3.59
C PHE A 87 17.66 11.15 -3.75
N ALA A 88 16.79 12.15 -3.95
CA ALA A 88 17.23 13.53 -4.05
C ALA A 88 17.87 14.04 -2.75
N ILE A 89 17.38 13.62 -1.58
CA ILE A 89 17.97 13.94 -0.27
C ILE A 89 19.32 13.24 -0.14
N ASP A 90 19.40 11.95 -0.45
CA ASP A 90 20.59 11.12 -0.27
C ASP A 90 21.77 11.53 -1.15
N ALA A 91 21.49 12.11 -2.31
CA ALA A 91 22.50 12.67 -3.20
C ALA A 91 23.07 14.04 -2.75
N ARG A 92 22.49 14.72 -1.73
CA ARG A 92 22.91 16.09 -1.34
C ARG A 92 24.31 16.15 -0.73
N VAL A 93 24.62 15.21 0.15
CA VAL A 93 25.89 15.17 0.90
C VAL A 93 26.41 13.74 0.88
N PRO A 94 27.65 13.50 0.39
CA PRO A 94 28.22 12.18 0.37
C PRO A 94 28.36 11.62 1.79
N SER A 95 28.55 10.30 1.91
CA SER A 95 28.89 9.70 3.19
C SER A 95 30.34 10.03 3.58
N VAL A 96 30.64 9.99 4.88
CA VAL A 96 32.02 10.16 5.38
C VAL A 96 32.96 9.11 4.78
N MET A 97 32.43 7.93 4.48
CA MET A 97 33.18 6.86 3.83
C MET A 97 33.62 7.22 2.41
N ILE A 98 32.79 7.96 1.67
CA ILE A 98 33.09 8.42 0.29
C ILE A 98 33.95 9.68 0.29
N ALA A 99 33.61 10.67 1.11
CA ALA A 99 34.29 11.97 1.14
C ALA A 99 35.56 11.98 2.00
N GLY A 100 35.76 10.95 2.83
CA GLY A 100 36.77 10.95 3.89
C GLY A 100 36.36 11.78 5.11
N PRO A 101 37.04 11.58 6.26
CA PRO A 101 36.76 12.33 7.48
C PRO A 101 37.30 13.77 7.46
N ALA A 102 38.33 14.03 6.65
CA ALA A 102 38.95 15.36 6.56
C ALA A 102 38.02 16.33 5.82
N ASN A 103 37.68 17.46 6.47
CA ASN A 103 36.78 18.51 5.93
C ASN A 103 35.36 18.05 5.57
N PHE A 104 34.85 17.00 6.23
CA PHE A 104 33.48 16.55 6.02
C PHE A 104 32.46 17.66 6.39
N PRO A 105 31.47 17.97 5.54
CA PRO A 105 30.54 19.08 5.78
C PRO A 105 29.43 18.69 6.77
N VAL A 106 29.78 18.56 8.06
CA VAL A 106 28.88 18.11 9.15
C VAL A 106 27.56 18.90 9.18
N GLY A 107 27.60 20.23 9.16
CA GLY A 107 26.38 21.05 9.20
C GLY A 107 25.44 20.86 7.99
N LYS A 108 25.98 20.51 6.81
CA LYS A 108 25.14 20.12 5.66
C LYS A 108 24.57 18.71 5.85
N LYS A 109 25.35 17.79 6.43
CA LYS A 109 24.92 16.43 6.74
C LYS A 109 23.78 16.42 7.76
N GLU A 110 23.83 17.25 8.79
CA GLU A 110 22.74 17.41 9.76
C GLU A 110 21.44 17.90 9.11
N LYS A 111 21.53 18.83 8.16
CA LYS A 111 20.36 19.27 7.37
C LYS A 111 19.82 18.15 6.47
N GLN A 112 20.71 17.34 5.88
CA GLN A 112 20.33 16.15 5.12
C GLN A 112 19.60 15.14 6.02
N ASN A 113 20.13 14.87 7.22
CA ASN A 113 19.52 13.95 8.18
C ASN A 113 18.13 14.41 8.61
N ARG A 114 17.95 15.69 8.93
CA ARG A 114 16.61 16.25 9.22
C ARG A 114 15.63 16.05 8.07
N ALA A 115 16.08 16.24 6.82
CA ALA A 115 15.25 15.98 5.65
C ALA A 115 14.93 14.48 5.49
N ARG A 116 15.87 13.59 5.80
CA ARG A 116 15.65 12.13 5.83
C ARG A 116 14.61 11.76 6.88
N ASP A 117 14.67 12.36 8.06
CA ASP A 117 13.71 12.11 9.15
C ASP A 117 12.29 12.46 8.72
N SER A 118 12.08 13.65 8.13
CA SER A 118 10.78 14.02 7.58
C SER A 118 10.31 13.10 6.45
N ASN A 119 11.23 12.66 5.57
CA ASN A 119 10.90 11.70 4.51
C ASN A 119 10.49 10.33 5.09
N MET A 120 11.10 9.92 6.20
CA MET A 120 10.78 8.69 6.92
C MET A 120 9.42 8.78 7.62
N GLU A 121 9.04 9.93 8.16
CA GLU A 121 7.70 10.16 8.71
C GLU A 121 6.62 10.01 7.64
N GLU A 122 6.84 10.59 6.45
CA GLU A 122 5.92 10.39 5.33
C GLU A 122 5.89 8.93 4.87
N TRP A 123 7.05 8.24 4.83
CA TRP A 123 7.09 6.82 4.52
C TRP A 123 6.24 5.99 5.50
N ARG A 124 6.30 6.29 6.81
CA ARG A 124 5.44 5.63 7.81
C ARG A 124 3.96 5.87 7.55
N TYR A 125 3.59 7.10 7.18
CA TYR A 125 2.22 7.43 6.78
C TYR A 125 1.78 6.62 5.54
N ILE A 126 2.66 6.50 4.53
CA ILE A 126 2.41 5.71 3.31
C ILE A 126 2.19 4.24 3.67
N GLN A 127 2.99 3.65 4.56
CA GLN A 127 2.74 2.29 5.04
C GLN A 127 1.39 2.15 5.75
N GLY A 128 0.97 3.18 6.50
CA GLY A 128 -0.36 3.22 7.12
C GLY A 128 -1.52 3.15 6.13
N LEU A 129 -1.32 3.51 4.85
CA LEU A 129 -2.33 3.30 3.81
C LEU A 129 -2.60 1.81 3.55
N LEU A 130 -1.60 0.94 3.71
CA LEU A 130 -1.79 -0.51 3.58
C LEU A 130 -2.70 -1.06 4.68
N ASP A 131 -2.54 -0.57 5.90
CA ASP A 131 -3.41 -0.94 7.02
C ASP A 131 -4.83 -0.38 6.83
N LYS A 132 -4.95 0.81 6.24
CA LYS A 132 -6.24 1.37 5.84
C LYS A 132 -6.94 0.54 4.75
N ILE A 133 -6.18 0.00 3.78
CA ILE A 133 -6.72 -0.95 2.80
C ILE A 133 -7.25 -2.19 3.52
N ARG A 134 -6.44 -2.83 4.38
CA ARG A 134 -6.80 -4.05 5.13
C ARG A 134 -8.04 -3.90 6.02
N SER A 135 -8.27 -2.70 6.55
CA SER A 135 -9.40 -2.41 7.46
C SER A 135 -10.65 -1.91 6.76
N THR A 136 -10.56 -1.49 5.50
CA THR A 136 -11.70 -0.98 4.73
C THR A 136 -12.75 -2.07 4.54
N GLY A 137 -14.00 -1.79 4.88
CA GLY A 137 -15.12 -2.75 4.78
C GLY A 137 -15.21 -3.77 5.93
N MET A 138 -14.30 -3.74 6.90
CA MET A 138 -14.33 -4.59 8.10
C MET A 138 -14.99 -3.91 9.31
N GLY A 139 -15.25 -2.60 9.23
CA GLY A 139 -15.89 -1.83 10.30
C GLY A 139 -17.41 -2.03 10.38
N GLY A 140 -18.02 -1.55 11.45
CA GLY A 140 -19.47 -1.40 11.53
C GLY A 140 -20.00 -0.47 10.45
N ILE A 141 -21.28 -0.62 10.09
CA ILE A 141 -21.96 0.32 9.20
C ILE A 141 -22.06 1.65 9.96
N SER A 142 -21.45 2.71 9.43
CA SER A 142 -21.52 4.03 10.05
C SER A 142 -22.95 4.57 9.98
N ALA A 143 -23.41 5.23 11.05
CA ALA A 143 -24.72 5.89 11.07
C ALA A 143 -24.77 7.09 10.10
N ASP A 144 -23.62 7.72 9.83
CA ASP A 144 -23.50 8.87 8.91
C ASP A 144 -23.49 8.48 7.43
N ASP A 145 -23.54 7.19 7.12
CA ASP A 145 -23.54 6.70 5.74
C ASP A 145 -24.93 6.90 5.11
N PRO A 146 -25.06 7.64 3.99
CA PRO A 146 -26.36 7.85 3.33
C PRO A 146 -27.05 6.54 2.93
N ALA A 147 -26.27 5.48 2.71
CA ALA A 147 -26.76 4.14 2.40
C ALA A 147 -26.75 3.20 3.63
N ALA A 148 -26.64 3.72 4.86
CA ALA A 148 -26.60 2.90 6.08
C ALA A 148 -27.79 1.94 6.19
N ILE A 149 -29.00 2.41 5.90
CA ILE A 149 -30.23 1.61 5.97
C ILE A 149 -30.18 0.44 4.99
N GLU A 150 -29.81 0.70 3.73
CA GLU A 150 -29.70 -0.35 2.71
C GLU A 150 -28.65 -1.40 3.09
N LYS A 151 -27.50 -0.95 3.63
CA LYS A 151 -26.43 -1.83 4.10
C LYS A 151 -26.87 -2.70 5.28
N LEU A 152 -27.63 -2.12 6.22
CA LEU A 152 -28.17 -2.84 7.36
C LEU A 152 -29.19 -3.89 6.91
N GLN A 153 -30.05 -3.56 5.95
CA GLN A 153 -31.02 -4.49 5.39
C GLN A 153 -30.33 -5.67 4.71
N LYS A 154 -29.37 -5.43 3.80
CA LYS A 154 -28.60 -6.50 3.15
C LYS A 154 -27.88 -7.40 4.15
N LYS A 155 -27.33 -6.81 5.22
CA LYS A 155 -26.66 -7.57 6.29
C LYS A 155 -27.65 -8.42 7.08
N LEU A 156 -28.84 -7.90 7.38
CA LEU A 156 -29.90 -8.64 8.05
C LEU A 156 -30.35 -9.83 7.20
N ASP A 157 -30.63 -9.61 5.91
CA ASP A 157 -31.06 -10.67 4.99
C ASP A 157 -30.01 -11.80 4.89
N GLY A 158 -28.72 -11.44 4.86
CA GLY A 158 -27.62 -12.41 4.86
C GLY A 158 -27.53 -13.23 6.16
N LEU A 159 -27.77 -12.60 7.31
CA LEU A 159 -27.80 -13.26 8.61
C LEU A 159 -29.00 -14.20 8.74
N GLU A 160 -30.19 -13.80 8.27
CA GLU A 160 -31.38 -14.64 8.27
C GLU A 160 -31.19 -15.90 7.41
N ARG A 161 -30.60 -15.76 6.22
CA ARG A 161 -30.25 -16.90 5.36
C ARG A 161 -29.26 -17.85 6.02
N SER A 162 -28.21 -17.30 6.64
CA SER A 162 -27.20 -18.10 7.34
C SER A 162 -27.82 -18.87 8.52
N GLN A 163 -28.73 -18.22 9.26
CA GLN A 163 -29.45 -18.84 10.37
C GLN A 163 -30.34 -19.99 9.88
N LEU A 164 -31.06 -19.79 8.76
CA LEU A 164 -31.88 -20.83 8.13
C LEU A 164 -31.04 -22.06 7.77
N ILE A 165 -29.90 -21.86 7.07
CA ILE A 165 -28.99 -22.95 6.70
C ILE A 165 -28.51 -23.70 7.95
N MET A 166 -28.11 -22.99 9.01
CA MET A 166 -27.67 -23.63 10.26
C MET A 166 -28.78 -24.46 10.92
N LYS A 167 -30.03 -23.98 10.89
CA LYS A 167 -31.19 -24.73 11.40
C LYS A 167 -31.42 -26.01 10.60
N GLU A 168 -31.34 -25.94 9.28
CA GLU A 168 -31.48 -27.09 8.38
C GLU A 168 -30.38 -28.12 8.59
N VAL A 169 -29.12 -27.68 8.68
CA VAL A 169 -27.98 -28.54 8.97
C VAL A 169 -28.13 -29.23 10.33
N ASN A 170 -28.53 -28.50 11.37
CA ASN A 170 -28.79 -29.07 12.69
C ASN A 170 -29.94 -30.09 12.67
N ALA A 171 -31.02 -29.81 11.93
CA ALA A 171 -32.13 -30.74 11.77
C ALA A 171 -31.71 -32.02 11.02
N TYR A 172 -30.86 -31.90 10.01
CA TYR A 172 -30.30 -33.04 9.27
C TYR A 172 -29.47 -33.94 10.20
N TYR A 173 -28.51 -33.39 10.93
CA TYR A 173 -27.66 -34.16 11.85
C TYR A 173 -28.43 -34.78 13.01
N ARG A 174 -29.46 -34.12 13.56
CA ARG A 174 -30.31 -34.74 14.60
C ARG A 174 -31.10 -35.96 14.12
N LYS A 175 -31.39 -36.06 12.82
CA LYS A 175 -32.17 -37.16 12.23
C LYS A 175 -31.29 -38.32 11.73
N HIS A 176 -30.01 -38.08 11.46
CA HIS A 176 -29.11 -39.04 10.81
C HIS A 176 -27.80 -39.28 11.58
N GLY A 177 -27.67 -38.72 12.78
CA GLY A 177 -26.54 -38.88 13.70
C GLY A 177 -26.88 -39.75 14.90
#